data_AF-A0A955TUR2-F1
#
_entry.id   AF-A0A955TUR2-F1
#
_cell.length_a   1.000
_cell.length_b   1.000
_cell.length_c   1.000
_cell.angle_alpha   90.00
_cell.angle_beta   90.00
_cell.angle_gamma   90.00
#
_symmetry.space_group_name_H-M   'P 1'
#
loop_
_entity.id
_entity.type
_entity.pdbx_description
1 polymer ?
#
loop_
_entity_poly.entity_id
_entity_poly.type
_entity_poly.pdbx_seq_one_letter_code
_entity_poly.pdbx_strand_id
1 'polypeptide(L)' 'MTKLLIYLPTPLKAKLDGLRSQGYTASGFIRALLERALNGPQIERSVGDGTPKTNPDASG' A
#
# COMPACT_ATOMS: atom_id res chain seq x y z
N MET A 1 -6.68 0.03 -18.69
CA MET A 1 -5.70 0.98 -18.13
C MET A 1 -6.46 2.09 -17.43
N THR A 2 -6.03 2.50 -16.24
CA THR A 2 -6.71 3.52 -15.42
C THR A 2 -5.70 4.60 -15.05
N LYS A 3 -6.12 5.88 -15.07
CA LYS A 3 -5.29 7.01 -14.65
C LYS A 3 -5.46 7.25 -13.16
N LEU A 4 -4.35 7.33 -12.44
CA LEU A 4 -4.32 7.68 -11.01
C LEU A 4 -3.65 9.06 -10.86
N LEU A 5 -4.32 9.97 -10.16
CA LEU A 5 -3.72 11.23 -9.71
C LEU A 5 -3.32 11.06 -8.25
N ILE A 6 -2.05 11.30 -7.91
CA ILE A 6 -1.54 11.20 -6.54
C ILE A 6 -0.75 12.46 -6.17
N TYR A 7 -0.78 12.80 -4.89
CA TYR A 7 0.10 13.79 -4.31
C TYR A 7 1.36 13.11 -3.76
N LEU A 8 2.52 13.70 -4.05
CA LEU A 8 3.80 13.22 -3.57
C LEU A 8 4.60 14.41 -3.01
N PRO A 9 5.38 14.22 -1.94
CA PRO A 9 6.36 15.20 -1.51
C PRO A 9 7.31 15.58 -2.65
N THR A 10 7.60 16.88 -2.78
CA THR A 10 8.55 17.43 -3.77
C THR A 10 9.87 16.65 -3.87
N PRO A 11 10.55 16.27 -2.76
CA PRO A 11 11.80 15.52 -2.87
C PRO A 11 11.61 14.11 -3.47
N LEU A 12 10.47 13.46 -3.25
CA LEU A 12 10.19 12.15 -3.86
C LEU A 12 9.89 12.30 -5.36
N LYS A 13 9.14 13.34 -5.73
CA LYS A 13 8.93 13.65 -7.15
C LYS A 13 10.25 13.90 -7.88
N ALA A 14 11.16 14.67 -7.28
CA ALA A 14 12.47 14.94 -7.87
C ALA A 14 13.29 13.66 -8.11
N LYS A 15 13.27 12.71 -7.16
CA LYS A 15 13.91 11.39 -7.33
C LYS A 15 13.27 10.60 -8.47
N LEU A 16 11.93 10.61 -8.55
CA LEU A 16 11.18 9.90 -9.59
C LEU A 16 11.44 10.49 -10.99
N ASP A 17 11.54 11.82 -11.10
CA ASP A 17 11.91 12.51 -12.33
C ASP A 17 13.36 12.19 -12.72
N GLY A 18 14.27 12.09 -11.76
CA GLY A 18 15.68 11.73 -11.98
C GLY A 18 15.84 10.34 -12.62
N LEU A 19 14.99 9.38 -12.27
CA LEU A 19 15.01 8.03 -12.87
C LEU A 19 14.72 8.03 -14.38
N ARG A 20 14.12 9.10 -14.92
CA ARG A 20 13.91 9.24 -16.38
C ARG A 20 15.23 9.31 -17.15
N SER A 21 16.28 9.87 -16.55
CA SER A 21 17.60 9.91 -17.17
C SER A 21 18.21 8.53 -17.40
N GLN A 22 17.72 7.51 -16.67
CA GLN A 22 18.15 6.12 -16.77
C GLN A 22 17.22 5.28 -17.66
N GLY A 23 16.26 5.91 -18.35
CA GLY A 23 15.30 5.23 -19.24
C GLY A 23 14.06 4.67 -18.53
N TYR A 24 13.89 4.90 -17.22
CA TYR A 24 12.68 4.48 -16.51
C TYR A 24 11.55 5.50 -16.65
N THR A 25 10.30 5.02 -16.65
CA THR A 25 9.12 5.89 -16.53
C THR A 25 8.60 5.87 -15.10
N ALA A 26 8.10 7.02 -14.63
CA ALA A 26 7.44 7.13 -13.33
C ALA A 26 6.35 6.07 -13.15
N SER A 27 5.48 5.91 -14.15
CA SER A 27 4.40 4.92 -14.14
C SER A 27 4.93 3.47 -14.10
N GLY A 28 6.00 3.17 -14.82
CA GLY A 28 6.62 1.84 -14.82
C GLY A 28 7.26 1.50 -13.46
N PHE A 29 7.99 2.45 -12.88
CA PHE A 29 8.60 2.29 -11.56
C PHE A 29 7.53 2.12 -10.47
N ILE A 30 6.52 2.99 -10.44
CA ILE A 30 5.42 2.90 -9.47
C ILE A 30 4.65 1.58 -9.64
N ARG A 31 4.37 1.16 -10.88
CA ARG A 31 3.71 -0.12 -11.16
C ARG A 31 4.50 -1.30 -10.58
N ALA A 32 5.80 -1.39 -10.88
CA ALA A 32 6.64 -2.48 -10.40
C ALA A 32 6.69 -2.53 -8.86
N LEU A 33 6.73 -1.37 -8.20
CA LEU A 33 6.65 -1.29 -6.74
C LEU A 33 5.29 -1.76 -6.20
N LEU A 34 4.18 -1.31 -6.80
CA LEU A 34 2.83 -1.71 -6.38
C LEU A 34 2.58 -3.20 -6.60
N GLU A 35 2.96 -3.74 -7.75
CA GLU A 35 2.86 -5.18 -8.03
C GLU A 35 3.66 -6.00 -7.01
N ARG A 36 4.90 -5.60 -6.71
CA ARG A 36 5.72 -6.27 -5.70
C ARG A 36 5.11 -6.17 -4.30
N ALA A 37 4.56 -5.02 -3.92
CA ALA A 37 4.04 -4.78 -2.58
C ALA A 37 2.69 -5.47 -2.34
N LEU A 38 1.85 -5.56 -3.36
CA LEU A 38 0.47 -6.05 -3.25
C LEU A 38 0.31 -7.53 -3.62
N ASN A 39 1.20 -8.06 -4.48
CA ASN A 39 1.18 -9.47 -4.90
C ASN A 39 2.16 -10.35 -4.12
N GLY A 40 2.95 -9.79 -3.21
CA GLY A 40 3.68 -10.58 -2.22
C GLY A 40 2.72 -11.29 -1.25
N PRO A 41 3.14 -12.34 -0.53
CA PRO A 41 2.29 -12.99 0.47
C PRO A 41 1.80 -11.92 1.43
N GLN A 42 0.48 -11.72 1.43
CA GLN A 42 -0.19 -10.83 2.36
C GLN A 42 0.22 -11.32 3.75
N ILE A 43 1.14 -10.60 4.41
CA ILE A 43 1.27 -10.75 5.85
C ILE A 43 -0.05 -10.21 6.37
N GLU A 44 -0.95 -11.14 6.67
CA GLU A 44 -2.20 -10.92 7.37
C GLU A 44 -1.87 -10.08 8.59
N ARG A 45 -1.95 -8.76 8.45
CA ARG A 45 -2.18 -7.93 9.61
C ARG A 45 -3.61 -8.24 9.96
N SER A 46 -3.77 -9.21 10.88
CA SER A 46 -4.94 -9.28 11.73
C SER A 46 -5.18 -7.87 12.26
N VAL A 47 -6.08 -7.16 11.58
CA VAL A 47 -6.79 -6.04 12.16
C VAL A 47 -7.52 -6.65 13.34
N GLY A 48 -7.22 -6.14 14.53
CA GLY A 48 -7.56 -6.73 15.81
C GLY A 48 -8.98 -7.29 15.84
N ASP A 49 -9.07 -8.49 16.39
CA ASP A 49 -10.29 -9.17 16.81
C ASP A 49 -11.14 -8.20 17.63
N GLY A 50 -12.14 -7.63 16.96
CA GLY A 50 -13.10 -6.67 17.52
C GLY A 50 -14.36 -7.36 18.05
N THR A 51 -14.26 -8.61 18.52
CA THR A 51 -15.36 -9.21 19.28
C THR A 51 -15.11 -9.05 20.78
N PRO A 52 -15.89 -8.23 21.50
CA PRO A 52 -15.98 -8.39 22.94
C PRO A 52 -16.57 -9.78 23.16
N LYS A 53 -15.81 -10.69 23.78
CA LYS A 53 -16.38 -11.89 24.40
C LYS A 53 -17.44 -11.41 25.39
N THR A 54 -18.71 -11.53 25.03
CA THR A 54 -19.81 -11.38 25.97
C THR A 54 -19.61 -12.46 27.04
N ASN A 55 -19.33 -12.01 28.26
CA ASN A 55 -19.20 -12.85 29.44
C ASN A 55 -20.52 -13.62 29.64
N PRO A 56 -20.53 -14.96 29.74
CA PRO A 56 -21.73 -15.71 30.05
C PRO A 56 -21.98 -15.64 31.56
N ASP A 57 -22.23 -14.44 32.08
CA ASP A 57 -22.95 -14.26 33.35
C ASP A 57 -24.39 -13.90 32.99
N ALA A 58 -25.13 -14.92 32.57
CA ALA A 58 -26.57 -14.91 32.53
C ALA A 58 -27.09 -15.97 33.50
N SER A 59 -27.45 -15.46 34.68
CA SER A 59 -28.56 -15.93 35.51
C SER A 59 -28.36 -17.19 36.36
N GLY A 60 -28.29 -16.95 37.68
CA GLY A 60 -29.40 -17.26 38.60
C GLY A 60 -29.76 -18.73 38.80
#